data_AF-A0A328U465-F1
#
_entry.id   AF-A0A328U465-F1
#
_cell.length_a   1.000
_cell.length_b   1.000
_cell.length_c   1.000
_cell.angle_alpha   90.00
_cell.angle_beta   90.00
_cell.angle_gamma   90.00
#
_symmetry.space_group_name_H-M   'P 1'
#
loop_
_entity.id
_entity.type
_entity.pdbx_description
1 polymer ?
#
loop_
_entity_poly.entity_id
_entity_poly.type
_entity_poly.pdbx_seq_one_letter_code
_entity_poly.pdbx_strand_id
1 'polypeptide(L)'
;MEQRLALHASRMWLRSRQFRRFIKKLGCKRSQTLHFTLVHDTMARKPVQPTSQSKARAMTLHKQMKQLERQLSRITLLTRAKRPVPLLRKNKEGYAVFMTVNYREQARGDFQAVRAHFIDVDLNKISELLHTSEEAERRKQELQADPVEQIESISVTRTKQGLYRLLAQRGKRRVWQLKRKFLVRHRKLIRGSMIVETKNGYHIYWVIRKGSIGWFVPIQRALVRKFNSDPKITDLARVMRVPGFYHRKNPASPYLVCVKRWGRKQPFTQAELIRSLALSL
;
A
#
# COMPACT_ATOMS: atom_id res chain seq x y z
N MET A 1 -13.15 -30.43 -14.35
CA MET A 1 -12.77 -30.15 -12.95
C MET A 1 -11.26 -29.94 -12.80
N GLU A 2 -10.44 -30.80 -13.42
CA GLU A 2 -8.97 -30.76 -13.36
C GLU A 2 -8.34 -29.48 -13.92
N GLN A 3 -8.80 -28.96 -15.06
CA GLN A 3 -8.30 -27.69 -15.61
C GLN A 3 -8.50 -26.51 -14.65
N ARG A 4 -9.64 -26.46 -13.93
CA ARG A 4 -9.90 -25.43 -12.91
C ARG A 4 -8.96 -25.58 -11.70
N LEU A 5 -8.68 -26.82 -11.28
CA LEU A 5 -7.73 -27.11 -10.20
C LEU A 5 -6.29 -26.74 -10.59
N ALA A 6 -5.87 -27.07 -11.82
CA ALA A 6 -4.55 -26.70 -12.35
C ALA A 6 -4.38 -25.18 -12.47
N LEU A 7 -5.39 -24.47 -12.99
CA LEU A 7 -5.40 -23.00 -13.04
C LEU A 7 -5.33 -22.37 -11.65
N HIS A 8 -6.07 -22.92 -10.68
CA HIS A 8 -6.03 -22.44 -9.28
C HIS A 8 -4.65 -22.69 -8.65
N ALA A 9 -4.06 -23.88 -8.85
CA ALA A 9 -2.73 -24.23 -8.36
C ALA A 9 -1.65 -23.33 -8.96
N SER A 10 -1.67 -23.10 -10.28
CA SER A 10 -0.75 -22.21 -10.98
C SER A 10 -0.85 -20.75 -10.48
N ARG A 11 -2.08 -20.25 -10.32
CA ARG A 11 -2.32 -18.92 -9.71
C ARG A 11 -1.78 -18.84 -8.29
N MET A 12 -1.97 -19.88 -7.48
CA MET A 12 -1.46 -19.90 -6.11
C MET A 12 0.07 -19.99 -6.03
N TRP A 13 0.69 -20.73 -6.93
CA TRP A 13 2.13 -20.79 -7.07
C TRP A 13 2.72 -19.41 -7.40
N LEU A 14 2.13 -18.70 -8.38
CA LEU A 14 2.56 -17.36 -8.76
C LEU A 14 2.43 -16.37 -7.59
N ARG A 15 1.31 -16.40 -6.87
CA ARG A 15 1.10 -15.56 -5.67
C ARG A 15 2.13 -15.84 -4.58
N SER A 16 2.44 -17.11 -4.33
CA SER A 16 3.47 -17.52 -3.36
C SER A 16 4.87 -17.05 -3.77
N ARG A 17 5.19 -17.15 -5.06
CA ARG A 17 6.47 -16.65 -5.62
C ARG A 17 6.58 -15.13 -5.48
N GLN A 18 5.51 -14.38 -5.75
CA GLN A 18 5.50 -12.93 -5.61
C GLN A 18 5.72 -12.50 -4.16
N PHE A 19 4.97 -13.07 -3.21
CA PHE A 19 5.12 -12.79 -1.78
C PHE A 19 6.57 -12.99 -1.31
N ARG A 20 7.14 -14.17 -1.57
CA ARG A 20 8.52 -14.49 -1.18
C ARG A 20 9.54 -13.55 -1.81
N ARG A 21 9.41 -13.31 -3.12
CA ARG A 21 10.37 -12.48 -3.85
C ARG A 21 10.28 -11.01 -3.43
N PHE A 22 9.09 -10.53 -3.06
CA PHE A 22 8.90 -9.20 -2.48
C PHE A 22 9.67 -9.04 -1.16
N ILE A 23 9.49 -9.97 -0.21
CA ILE A 23 10.22 -9.95 1.06
C ILE A 23 11.73 -10.08 0.83
N LYS A 24 12.17 -10.99 -0.06
CA LYS A 24 13.59 -11.13 -0.42
C LYS A 24 14.15 -9.83 -1.01
N LYS A 25 13.38 -9.15 -1.87
CA LYS A 25 13.83 -7.90 -2.52
C LYS A 25 13.97 -6.74 -1.54
N LEU A 26 13.20 -6.72 -0.45
CA LEU A 26 13.38 -5.75 0.63
C LEU A 26 14.62 -6.03 1.51
N GLY A 27 15.35 -7.12 1.27
CA GLY A 27 16.57 -7.43 2.02
C GLY A 27 16.31 -7.87 3.46
N CYS A 28 15.15 -8.49 3.73
CA CYS A 28 14.86 -9.08 5.05
C CYS A 28 15.86 -10.20 5.37
N LYS A 29 16.62 -10.04 6.46
CA LYS A 29 17.60 -11.03 6.93
C LYS A 29 16.90 -12.16 7.69
N ARG A 30 17.50 -13.36 7.70
CA ARG A 30 16.94 -14.57 8.32
C ARG A 30 16.67 -14.42 9.82
N SER A 31 17.52 -13.68 10.54
CA SER A 31 17.40 -13.44 11.98
C SER A 31 16.29 -12.46 12.37
N GLN A 32 15.77 -11.68 11.41
CA GLN A 32 14.90 -10.55 11.71
C GLN A 32 13.44 -10.99 11.89
N THR A 33 12.76 -10.36 12.84
CA THR A 33 11.32 -10.44 12.99
C THR A 33 10.62 -9.50 12.00
N LEU A 34 9.68 -10.03 11.22
CA LEU A 34 8.83 -9.26 10.32
C LEU A 34 7.50 -8.95 10.99
N HIS A 35 7.01 -7.72 10.81
CA HIS A 35 5.76 -7.22 11.40
C HIS A 35 4.73 -6.96 10.32
N PHE A 36 3.53 -7.50 10.53
CA PHE A 36 2.38 -7.41 9.65
C PHE A 36 1.19 -6.81 10.37
N THR A 37 0.34 -6.13 9.61
CA THR A 37 -0.92 -5.61 10.11
C THR A 37 -2.03 -6.10 9.20
N LEU A 38 -3.01 -6.79 9.78
CA LEU A 38 -4.24 -7.15 9.08
C LEU A 38 -5.30 -6.13 9.46
N VAL A 39 -6.00 -5.59 8.46
CA VAL A 39 -7.09 -4.61 8.67
C VAL A 39 -8.35 -5.13 8.01
N HIS A 40 -9.46 -5.19 8.75
CA HIS A 40 -10.74 -5.60 8.20
C HIS A 40 -11.29 -4.50 7.28
N ASP A 41 -11.07 -4.68 5.99
CA ASP A 41 -11.21 -3.63 4.97
C ASP A 41 -12.69 -3.29 4.70
N THR A 42 -13.64 -4.17 5.07
CA THR A 42 -15.09 -4.00 4.85
C THR A 42 -15.81 -3.23 5.95
N MET A 43 -15.15 -2.99 7.10
CA MET A 43 -15.74 -2.26 8.23
C MET A 43 -15.51 -0.76 8.02
N ALA A 44 -16.12 -0.22 6.98
CA ALA A 44 -16.19 1.21 6.75
C ALA A 44 -17.36 1.78 7.56
N ARG A 45 -17.04 2.62 8.55
CA ARG A 45 -17.93 3.28 9.55
C ARG A 45 -18.18 2.42 10.81
N LYS A 46 -18.27 3.09 11.98
CA LYS A 46 -18.55 2.47 13.28
C LYS A 46 -19.73 1.50 13.11
N PRO A 47 -19.68 0.26 13.66
CA PRO A 47 -20.86 -0.58 13.67
C PRO A 47 -21.98 0.15 14.41
N VAL A 48 -23.17 0.22 13.80
CA VAL A 48 -24.35 0.87 14.37
C VAL A 48 -24.85 0.13 15.62
N GLN A 49 -24.47 -1.15 15.80
CA GLN A 49 -24.74 -1.91 17.03
C GLN A 49 -23.61 -2.93 17.31
N PRO A 50 -23.21 -3.12 18.58
CA PRO A 50 -22.26 -4.17 18.95
C PRO A 50 -22.96 -5.54 18.88
N THR A 51 -22.66 -6.34 17.87
CA THR A 51 -22.96 -7.78 17.91
C THR A 51 -21.88 -8.50 18.71
N SER A 52 -22.24 -9.59 19.38
CA SER A 52 -21.38 -10.39 20.28
C SER A 52 -20.11 -10.99 19.62
N GLN A 53 -19.93 -10.81 18.31
CA GLN A 53 -18.76 -11.24 17.54
C GLN A 53 -18.04 -10.07 16.86
N SER A 54 -17.67 -9.03 17.62
CA SER A 54 -16.88 -7.93 17.05
C SER A 54 -15.50 -8.42 16.57
N LYS A 55 -15.37 -8.66 15.26
CA LYS A 55 -14.07 -8.96 14.64
C LYS A 55 -13.14 -7.77 14.88
N ALA A 56 -11.99 -8.00 15.50
CA ALA A 56 -10.98 -6.96 15.72
C ALA A 56 -10.67 -6.20 14.42
N ARG A 57 -10.89 -4.88 14.41
CA ARG A 57 -10.75 -4.04 13.20
C ARG A 57 -9.35 -4.10 12.59
N ALA A 58 -8.33 -4.22 13.44
CA ALA A 58 -6.96 -4.44 13.02
C ALA A 58 -6.24 -5.38 14.00
N MET A 59 -5.28 -6.15 13.49
CA MET A 59 -4.41 -7.00 14.30
C MET A 59 -2.96 -6.87 13.85
N THR A 60 -2.06 -6.73 14.82
CA THR A 60 -0.62 -6.75 14.56
C THR A 60 -0.10 -8.17 14.78
N LEU A 61 0.59 -8.69 13.78
CA LEU A 61 1.13 -10.04 13.74
C LEU A 61 2.62 -9.98 13.44
N HIS A 62 3.35 -11.01 13.83
CA HIS A 62 4.77 -11.09 13.58
C HIS A 62 5.22 -12.51 13.27
N LYS A 63 6.41 -12.63 12.67
CA LYS A 63 7.11 -13.90 12.49
C LYS A 63 8.59 -13.67 12.17
N GLN A 64 9.45 -14.55 12.67
CA GLN A 64 10.85 -14.55 12.27
C GLN A 64 11.00 -14.97 10.81
N MET A 65 11.85 -14.26 10.07
CA MET A 65 12.06 -14.49 8.64
C MET A 65 12.49 -15.94 8.34
N LYS A 66 13.33 -16.55 9.18
CA LYS A 66 13.77 -17.95 9.00
C LYS A 66 12.63 -18.99 9.12
N GLN A 67 11.54 -18.65 9.80
CA GLN A 67 10.38 -19.54 10.01
C GLN A 67 9.26 -19.32 8.99
N LEU A 68 9.37 -18.30 8.13
CA LEU A 68 8.30 -17.93 7.21
C LEU A 68 8.10 -18.99 6.13
N GLU A 69 6.86 -19.46 5.99
CA GLU A 69 6.50 -20.51 5.04
C GLU A 69 6.66 -20.05 3.59
N ARG A 70 6.94 -21.01 2.71
CA ARG A 70 7.17 -20.70 1.30
C ARG A 70 5.90 -20.55 0.46
N GLN A 71 4.84 -21.24 0.87
CA GLN A 71 3.57 -21.31 0.16
C GLN A 71 2.56 -20.41 0.87
N LEU A 72 1.90 -19.54 0.11
CA LEU A 72 0.98 -18.54 0.65
C LEU A 72 -0.22 -19.17 1.39
N SER A 73 -0.63 -20.37 0.98
CA SER A 73 -1.67 -21.18 1.66
C SER A 73 -1.28 -21.65 3.06
N ARG A 74 0.02 -21.75 3.36
CA ARG A 74 0.55 -22.24 4.64
C ARG A 74 1.05 -21.11 5.55
N ILE A 75 1.09 -19.87 5.06
CA ILE A 75 1.62 -18.77 5.86
C ILE A 75 0.75 -18.53 7.08
N THR A 76 1.35 -18.73 8.24
CA THR A 76 0.77 -18.49 9.55
C THR A 76 1.65 -17.53 10.31
N LEU A 77 1.12 -16.38 10.74
CA LEU A 77 1.84 -15.44 11.60
C LEU A 77 1.36 -15.55 13.04
N LEU A 78 2.07 -14.93 13.97
CA LEU A 78 1.79 -15.00 15.40
C LEU A 78 1.23 -13.68 15.93
N THR A 79 0.21 -13.75 16.78
CA THR A 79 -0.19 -12.61 17.62
C THR A 79 0.88 -12.33 18.69
N ARG A 80 0.75 -11.22 19.43
CA ARG A 80 1.62 -10.96 20.60
C ARG A 80 1.58 -12.09 21.63
N ALA A 81 0.41 -12.72 21.82
CA ALA A 81 0.21 -13.89 22.68
C ALA A 81 0.63 -15.22 22.01
N LYS A 82 1.47 -15.17 20.97
CA LYS A 82 1.97 -16.33 20.21
C LYS A 82 0.89 -17.23 19.59
N ARG A 83 -0.35 -16.73 19.43
CA ARG A 83 -1.41 -17.51 18.78
C ARG A 83 -1.24 -17.49 17.25
N PRO A 84 -1.35 -18.64 16.57
CA PRO A 84 -1.21 -18.72 15.12
C PRO A 84 -2.41 -18.09 14.39
N VAL A 85 -2.13 -17.35 13.32
CA VAL A 85 -3.13 -16.70 12.47
C VAL A 85 -2.84 -17.02 10.99
N PRO A 86 -3.67 -17.85 10.32
CA PRO A 86 -3.49 -18.20 8.92
C PRO A 86 -3.87 -17.04 7.99
N LEU A 87 -2.91 -16.49 7.25
CA LEU A 87 -3.11 -15.22 6.53
C LEU A 87 -4.07 -15.34 5.36
N LEU A 88 -3.94 -16.41 4.57
CA LEU A 88 -4.79 -16.56 3.38
C LEU A 88 -6.26 -16.71 3.78
N ARG A 89 -6.53 -17.43 4.90
CA ARG A 89 -7.88 -17.57 5.46
C ARG A 89 -8.41 -16.21 5.92
N LYS A 90 -7.65 -15.45 6.73
CA LYS A 90 -8.06 -14.10 7.14
C LYS A 90 -8.24 -13.15 5.95
N ASN A 91 -7.43 -13.27 4.91
CA ASN A 91 -7.60 -12.48 3.69
C ASN A 91 -8.87 -12.87 2.92
N LYS A 92 -9.35 -14.11 2.98
CA LYS A 92 -10.68 -14.51 2.47
C LYS A 92 -11.81 -13.95 3.34
N GLU A 93 -11.61 -13.88 4.65
CA GLU A 93 -12.58 -13.33 5.63
C GLU A 93 -12.72 -11.80 5.59
N GLY A 94 -12.01 -11.09 4.71
CA GLY A 94 -12.14 -9.64 4.52
C GLY A 94 -10.97 -8.79 5.02
N TYR A 95 -9.92 -9.40 5.59
CA TYR A 95 -8.75 -8.65 6.04
C TYR A 95 -7.78 -8.34 4.88
N ALA A 96 -7.41 -7.08 4.69
CA ALA A 96 -6.23 -6.76 3.88
C ALA A 96 -4.95 -7.00 4.67
N VAL A 97 -3.90 -7.44 3.97
CA VAL A 97 -2.59 -7.76 4.55
C VAL A 97 -1.61 -6.64 4.24
N PHE A 98 -1.06 -6.06 5.30
CA PHE A 98 -0.01 -5.05 5.24
C PHE A 98 1.24 -5.52 5.99
N MET A 99 2.38 -4.93 5.68
CA MET A 99 3.66 -5.18 6.33
C MET A 99 4.35 -3.85 6.64
N THR A 100 5.00 -3.77 7.79
CA THR A 100 5.94 -2.68 8.08
C THR A 100 7.20 -2.89 7.23
N VAL A 101 7.54 -1.92 6.38
CA VAL A 101 8.65 -2.07 5.42
C VAL A 101 10.00 -1.88 6.11
N ASN A 102 10.15 -0.81 6.89
CA ASN A 102 11.39 -0.52 7.59
C ASN A 102 11.55 -1.42 8.81
N TYR A 103 12.80 -1.64 9.21
CA TYR A 103 13.13 -2.66 10.20
C TYR A 103 13.15 -2.08 11.61
N ARG A 104 12.47 -2.79 12.50
CA ARG A 104 12.56 -2.70 13.96
C ARG A 104 12.42 -4.10 14.52
N GLU A 105 13.08 -4.39 15.64
CA GLU A 105 12.99 -5.73 16.22
C GLU A 105 11.61 -5.98 16.84
N GLN A 106 11.18 -5.05 17.69
CA GLN A 106 9.90 -5.14 18.38
C GLN A 106 8.82 -4.31 17.69
N ALA A 107 7.56 -4.74 17.79
CA ALA A 107 6.44 -4.03 17.16
C ALA A 107 6.20 -2.61 17.69
N ARG A 108 6.75 -2.26 18.86
CA ARG A 108 6.70 -0.91 19.45
C ARG A 108 8.09 -0.37 19.81
N GLY A 109 9.15 -0.96 19.27
CA GLY A 109 10.53 -0.51 19.50
C GLY A 109 11.04 0.38 18.38
N ASP A 110 12.26 0.87 18.57
CA ASP A 110 12.94 1.78 17.64
C ASP A 110 13.27 1.13 16.31
N PHE A 111 13.28 1.97 15.27
CA PHE A 111 13.72 1.57 13.95
C PHE A 111 15.24 1.44 13.89
N GLN A 112 15.69 0.29 13.40
CA GLN A 112 17.10 -0.05 13.29
C GLN A 112 17.65 0.15 11.87
N ALA A 113 16.78 0.14 10.84
CA ALA A 113 17.21 0.39 9.47
C ALA A 113 16.08 0.82 8.52
N VAL A 114 16.42 1.66 7.56
CA VAL A 114 15.59 1.92 6.37
C VAL A 114 15.85 0.85 5.31
N ARG A 115 14.84 0.06 4.97
CA ARG A 115 14.91 -0.95 3.89
C ARG A 115 14.56 -0.38 2.54
N ALA A 116 13.68 0.61 2.51
CA ALA A 116 13.24 1.25 1.29
C ALA A 116 12.73 2.65 1.60
N HIS A 117 12.93 3.54 0.62
CA HIS A 117 12.07 4.70 0.45
C HIS A 117 10.90 4.32 -0.45
N PHE A 118 9.74 4.93 -0.26
CA PHE A 118 8.54 4.50 -0.96
C PHE A 118 7.51 5.60 -1.13
N ILE A 119 6.70 5.47 -2.19
CA ILE A 119 5.51 6.31 -2.43
C ILE A 119 4.26 5.44 -2.52
N ASP A 120 3.12 6.04 -2.18
CA ASP A 120 1.77 5.50 -2.34
C ASP A 120 0.96 6.45 -3.23
N VAL A 121 0.78 6.03 -4.48
CA VAL A 121 0.09 6.80 -5.51
C VAL A 121 -1.35 6.29 -5.59
N ASP A 122 -2.31 7.12 -5.18
CA ASP A 122 -3.74 6.87 -5.34
C ASP A 122 -4.30 7.74 -6.48
N LEU A 123 -4.59 7.11 -7.62
CA LEU A 123 -5.08 7.82 -8.81
C LEU A 123 -6.61 7.88 -8.87
N ASN A 124 -7.31 7.26 -7.91
CA ASN A 124 -8.76 7.23 -7.89
C ASN A 124 -9.35 8.49 -7.26
N LYS A 125 -8.68 9.09 -6.28
CA LYS A 125 -9.22 10.20 -5.50
C LYS A 125 -8.78 11.55 -6.05
N ILE A 126 -9.70 12.50 -5.98
CA ILE A 126 -9.45 13.94 -6.03
C ILE A 126 -9.80 14.45 -4.64
N SER A 127 -8.88 15.16 -4.00
CA SER A 127 -9.09 15.71 -2.66
C SER A 127 -8.59 17.14 -2.66
N GLU A 128 -9.52 18.08 -2.52
CA GLU A 128 -9.24 19.51 -2.54
C GLU A 128 -9.79 20.14 -1.25
N LEU A 129 -9.11 21.18 -0.78
CA LEU A 129 -9.55 22.02 0.33
C LEU A 129 -9.86 23.40 -0.24
N LEU A 130 -11.05 23.89 0.02
CA LEU A 130 -11.61 25.13 -0.51
C LEU A 130 -12.07 26.02 0.64
N HIS A 131 -12.09 27.33 0.42
CA HIS A 131 -12.32 28.29 1.49
C HIS A 131 -13.81 28.56 1.70
N THR A 132 -14.59 28.56 0.62
CA THR A 132 -16.03 28.86 0.67
C THR A 132 -16.90 27.69 0.20
N SER A 133 -18.18 27.74 0.55
CA SER A 133 -19.15 26.74 0.13
C SER A 133 -19.45 26.85 -1.37
N GLU A 134 -19.50 28.07 -1.88
CA GLU A 134 -19.77 28.40 -3.27
C GLU A 134 -18.65 27.89 -4.18
N GLU A 135 -17.39 28.09 -3.78
CA GLU A 135 -16.23 27.51 -4.48
C GLU A 135 -16.31 25.99 -4.52
N ALA A 136 -16.67 25.35 -3.40
CA ALA A 136 -16.78 23.91 -3.31
C ALA A 136 -17.90 23.33 -4.16
N GLU A 137 -19.04 24.00 -4.23
CA GLU A 137 -20.16 23.55 -5.06
C GLU A 137 -19.87 23.76 -6.55
N ARG A 138 -19.31 24.91 -6.93
CA ARG A 138 -18.85 25.16 -8.31
C ARG A 138 -17.84 24.11 -8.76
N ARG A 139 -16.83 23.84 -7.93
CA ARG A 139 -15.80 22.84 -8.24
C ARG A 139 -16.37 21.43 -8.34
N LYS A 140 -17.38 21.10 -7.52
CA LYS A 140 -18.11 19.84 -7.61
C LYS A 140 -18.86 19.72 -8.94
N GLN A 141 -19.56 20.77 -9.37
CA GLN A 141 -20.27 20.80 -10.65
C GLN A 141 -19.31 20.65 -11.83
N GLU A 142 -18.18 21.35 -11.84
CA GLU A 142 -17.13 21.20 -12.86
C GLU A 142 -16.65 19.75 -12.98
N LEU A 143 -16.34 19.10 -11.86
CA LEU A 143 -15.87 17.71 -11.85
C LEU A 143 -16.96 16.71 -12.26
N GLN A 144 -18.23 16.98 -11.96
CA GLN A 144 -19.34 16.17 -12.41
C GLN A 144 -19.59 16.31 -13.91
N ALA A 145 -19.41 17.53 -14.45
CA ALA A 145 -19.56 17.83 -15.86
C ALA A 145 -18.39 17.34 -16.71
N ASP A 146 -17.20 17.11 -16.13
CA ASP A 146 -16.01 16.64 -16.86
C ASP A 146 -16.15 15.16 -17.29
N PRO A 147 -16.41 14.88 -18.58
CA PRO A 147 -16.58 13.50 -19.06
C PRO A 147 -15.25 12.72 -19.08
N VAL A 148 -14.12 13.41 -19.05
CA VAL A 148 -12.78 12.80 -19.06
C VAL A 148 -12.44 12.22 -17.69
N GLU A 149 -12.86 12.88 -16.61
CA GLU A 149 -12.58 12.43 -15.24
C GLU A 149 -13.46 11.25 -14.79
N GLN A 150 -14.63 11.05 -15.41
CA GLN A 150 -15.53 9.91 -15.17
C GLN A 150 -15.80 9.70 -13.67
N ILE A 151 -16.26 10.74 -12.98
CA ILE A 151 -16.49 10.71 -11.53
C ILE A 151 -17.63 9.72 -11.21
N GLU A 152 -17.35 8.74 -10.35
CA GLU A 152 -18.34 7.78 -9.84
C GLU A 152 -19.02 8.28 -8.56
N SER A 153 -18.31 9.07 -7.74
CA SER A 153 -18.89 9.69 -6.54
C SER A 153 -18.16 10.97 -6.18
N ILE A 154 -18.88 11.94 -5.62
CA ILE A 154 -18.33 13.20 -5.14
C ILE A 154 -19.07 13.66 -3.88
N SER A 155 -18.34 14.23 -2.94
CA SER A 155 -18.89 14.77 -1.70
C SER A 155 -18.12 16.00 -1.26
N VAL A 156 -18.84 16.99 -0.74
CA VAL A 156 -18.26 18.15 -0.05
C VAL A 156 -18.61 18.04 1.43
N THR A 157 -17.62 18.24 2.30
CA THR A 157 -17.80 18.19 3.76
C THR A 157 -17.08 19.36 4.42
N ARG A 158 -17.76 20.08 5.31
CA ARG A 158 -17.11 21.13 6.10
C ARG A 158 -16.18 20.50 7.13
N THR A 159 -14.95 20.98 7.17
CA THR A 159 -13.93 20.52 8.13
C THR A 159 -14.09 21.26 9.46
N LYS A 160 -13.44 20.74 10.51
CA LYS A 160 -13.39 21.41 11.82
C LYS A 160 -12.73 22.79 11.78
N GLN A 161 -11.88 23.05 10.78
CA GLN A 161 -11.17 24.31 10.58
C GLN A 161 -11.98 25.31 9.74
N GLY A 162 -13.26 25.04 9.49
CA GLY A 162 -14.13 25.91 8.68
C GLY A 162 -14.01 25.71 7.17
N LEU A 163 -12.89 25.17 6.67
CA LEU A 163 -12.67 24.87 5.24
C LEU A 163 -13.61 23.79 4.70
N TYR A 164 -13.81 23.75 3.39
CA TYR A 164 -14.62 22.78 2.67
C TYR A 164 -13.73 21.73 2.00
N ARG A 165 -13.88 20.46 2.39
CA ARG A 165 -13.19 19.34 1.76
C ARG A 165 -14.05 18.73 0.67
N LEU A 166 -13.62 18.87 -0.57
CA LEU A 166 -14.15 18.15 -1.71
C LEU A 166 -13.40 16.82 -1.86
N LEU A 167 -14.16 15.73 -1.95
CA LEU A 167 -13.63 14.38 -2.19
C LEU A 167 -14.41 13.76 -3.36
N ALA A 168 -13.73 13.55 -4.49
CA ALA A 168 -14.27 12.83 -5.64
C ALA A 168 -13.53 11.50 -5.86
N GLN A 169 -14.24 10.49 -6.37
CA GLN A 169 -13.68 9.20 -6.77
C GLN A 169 -13.99 8.94 -8.22
N ARG A 170 -12.95 8.66 -9.00
CA ARG A 170 -13.03 8.35 -10.42
C ARG A 170 -13.46 6.91 -10.68
N GLY A 171 -14.05 6.68 -11.84
CA GLY A 171 -14.42 5.35 -12.26
C GLY A 171 -13.25 4.44 -12.61
N LYS A 172 -13.51 3.12 -12.59
CA LYS A 172 -12.48 2.09 -12.84
C LYS A 172 -11.75 2.29 -14.17
N ARG A 173 -12.48 2.67 -15.23
CA ARG A 173 -11.93 2.91 -16.57
C ARG A 173 -10.94 4.08 -16.56
N ARG A 174 -11.30 5.20 -15.93
CA ARG A 174 -10.39 6.34 -15.77
C ARG A 174 -9.16 6.00 -14.93
N VAL A 175 -9.33 5.32 -13.80
CA VAL A 175 -8.20 4.87 -12.96
C VAL A 175 -7.22 4.01 -13.76
N TRP A 176 -7.73 3.09 -14.59
CA TRP A 176 -6.90 2.26 -15.46
C TRP A 176 -6.10 3.09 -16.47
N GLN A 177 -6.72 4.10 -17.10
CA GLN A 177 -6.02 5.02 -18.02
C GLN A 177 -4.94 5.82 -17.29
N LEU A 178 -5.25 6.39 -16.13
CA LEU A 178 -4.31 7.18 -15.32
C LEU A 178 -3.13 6.34 -14.86
N LYS A 179 -3.36 5.08 -14.47
CA LYS A 179 -2.30 4.13 -14.13
C LYS A 179 -1.28 3.96 -15.26
N ARG A 180 -1.76 3.75 -16.50
CA ARG A 180 -0.90 3.64 -17.69
C ARG A 180 -0.15 4.95 -17.94
N LYS A 181 -0.86 6.08 -17.94
CA LYS A 181 -0.25 7.42 -18.12
C LYS A 181 0.83 7.69 -17.07
N PHE A 182 0.60 7.33 -15.81
CA PHE A 182 1.56 7.51 -14.72
C PHE A 182 2.86 6.75 -14.98
N LEU A 183 2.79 5.48 -15.39
CA LEU A 183 3.98 4.67 -15.68
C LEU A 183 4.77 5.20 -16.88
N VAL A 184 4.08 5.69 -17.92
CA VAL A 184 4.72 6.31 -19.09
C VAL A 184 5.42 7.61 -18.69
N ARG A 185 4.69 8.53 -18.03
CA ARG A 185 5.19 9.83 -17.60
C ARG A 185 6.44 9.71 -16.71
N HIS A 186 6.44 8.75 -15.78
CA HIS A 186 7.53 8.60 -14.81
C HIS A 186 8.53 7.49 -15.17
N ARG A 187 8.46 6.93 -16.39
CA ARG A 187 9.21 5.72 -16.80
C ARG A 187 10.69 5.75 -16.44
N LYS A 188 11.36 6.89 -16.70
CA LYS A 188 12.80 7.09 -16.42
C LYS A 188 13.06 7.11 -14.91
N LEU A 189 12.29 7.88 -14.16
CA LEU A 189 12.44 8.08 -12.71
C LEU A 189 12.20 6.79 -11.90
N ILE A 190 11.23 5.97 -12.31
CA ILE A 190 10.87 4.73 -11.59
C ILE A 190 11.50 3.47 -12.20
N ARG A 191 12.49 3.62 -13.09
CA ARG A 191 13.09 2.46 -13.80
C ARG A 191 13.71 1.45 -12.84
N GLY A 192 14.45 1.94 -11.85
CA GLY A 192 15.16 1.10 -10.88
C GLY A 192 14.32 0.64 -9.67
N SER A 193 13.10 1.15 -9.49
CA SER A 193 12.26 0.83 -8.34
C SER A 193 11.45 -0.46 -8.53
N MET A 194 11.11 -1.10 -7.41
CA MET A 194 10.11 -2.16 -7.37
C MET A 194 8.72 -1.53 -7.39
N ILE A 195 7.85 -1.97 -8.30
CA ILE A 195 6.50 -1.42 -8.49
C ILE A 195 5.48 -2.49 -8.13
N VAL A 196 4.64 -2.18 -7.14
CA VAL A 196 3.51 -3.00 -6.72
C VAL A 196 2.23 -2.30 -7.13
N GLU A 197 1.41 -2.95 -7.93
CA GLU A 197 0.10 -2.45 -8.31
C GLU A 197 -0.92 -2.75 -7.21
N THR A 198 -1.61 -1.70 -6.75
CA THR A 198 -2.76 -1.77 -5.85
C THR A 198 -4.02 -1.42 -6.62
N LYS A 199 -5.20 -1.43 -5.96
CA LYS A 199 -6.48 -1.19 -6.64
C LYS A 199 -6.49 0.15 -7.40
N ASN A 200 -6.12 1.22 -6.70
CA ASN A 200 -6.28 2.59 -7.18
C ASN A 200 -5.00 3.21 -7.75
N GLY A 201 -3.86 2.52 -7.66
CA GLY A 201 -2.60 3.03 -8.20
C GLY A 201 -1.42 2.11 -7.86
N TYR A 202 -0.35 2.67 -7.30
CA TYR A 202 0.92 1.97 -7.13
C TYR A 202 1.56 2.25 -5.77
N HIS A 203 2.11 1.20 -5.16
CA HIS A 203 3.18 1.36 -4.18
C HIS A 203 4.51 1.18 -4.91
N ILE A 204 5.39 2.17 -4.84
CA ILE A 204 6.69 2.13 -5.52
C ILE A 204 7.78 2.21 -4.46
N TYR A 205 8.75 1.30 -4.54
CA TYR A 205 9.81 1.15 -3.54
C TYR A 205 11.18 1.30 -4.19
N TRP A 206 11.99 2.21 -3.67
CA TRP A 206 13.43 2.25 -3.89
C TRP A 206 14.11 1.53 -2.73
N VAL A 207 14.48 0.27 -2.94
CA VAL A 207 15.16 -0.55 -1.93
C VAL A 207 16.51 0.07 -1.61
N ILE A 208 16.83 0.19 -0.32
CA ILE A 208 18.02 0.86 0.21
C ILE A 208 18.98 -0.15 0.84
N ARG A 209 20.28 0.00 0.57
CA ARG A 209 21.38 -0.59 1.34
C ARG A 209 21.96 0.48 2.28
N LYS A 210 22.32 0.09 3.50
CA LYS A 210 22.94 0.97 4.52
C LYS A 210 22.12 2.26 4.75
N GLY A 211 20.79 2.14 4.84
CA GLY A 211 19.90 3.28 4.98
C GLY A 211 19.86 3.82 6.42
N SER A 212 20.18 5.10 6.58
CA SER A 212 20.10 5.82 7.85
C SER A 212 18.68 6.29 8.13
N ILE A 213 18.29 6.22 9.41
CA ILE A 213 16.97 6.64 9.90
C ILE A 213 16.77 8.15 9.74
N GLY A 214 17.80 8.97 10.05
CA GLY A 214 17.69 10.44 10.00
C GLY A 214 17.37 10.98 8.61
N TRP A 215 17.82 10.29 7.55
CA TRP A 215 17.52 10.64 6.17
C TRP A 215 16.15 10.13 5.68
N PHE A 216 15.41 9.37 6.49
CA PHE A 216 14.13 8.81 6.05
C PHE A 216 13.12 9.92 5.72
N VAL A 217 12.80 10.76 6.70
CA VAL A 217 11.74 11.76 6.58
C VAL A 217 12.06 12.81 5.50
N PRO A 218 13.26 13.42 5.42
CA PRO A 218 13.56 14.40 4.38
C PRO A 218 13.38 13.85 2.97
N ILE A 219 13.93 12.65 2.70
CA ILE A 219 13.81 12.01 1.38
C ILE A 219 12.35 11.64 1.08
N GLN A 220 11.60 11.12 2.07
CA GLN A 220 10.19 10.81 1.86
C GLN A 220 9.36 12.06 1.56
N ARG A 221 9.60 13.18 2.24
CA ARG A 221 8.94 14.47 1.93
C ARG A 221 9.26 14.94 0.50
N ALA A 222 10.53 14.83 0.09
CA ALA A 222 10.92 15.15 -1.28
C ALA A 222 10.22 14.25 -2.32
N LEU A 223 10.06 12.95 -2.01
CA LEU A 223 9.33 12.00 -2.85
C LEU A 223 7.82 12.31 -2.89
N VAL A 224 7.21 12.72 -1.78
CA VAL A 224 5.81 13.20 -1.74
C VAL A 224 5.63 14.34 -2.72
N ARG A 225 6.47 15.38 -2.63
CA ARG A 225 6.42 16.54 -3.53
C ARG A 225 6.62 16.13 -4.99
N LYS A 226 7.65 15.31 -5.28
CA LYS A 226 8.02 14.96 -6.66
C LYS A 226 6.97 14.11 -7.37
N PHE A 227 6.27 13.22 -6.66
CA PHE A 227 5.33 12.28 -7.25
C PHE A 227 3.86 12.53 -6.90
N ASN A 228 3.57 13.59 -6.14
CA ASN A 228 2.25 13.84 -5.56
C ASN A 228 1.69 12.59 -4.83
N SER A 229 2.54 11.99 -3.99
CA SER A 229 2.20 10.79 -3.20
C SER A 229 1.36 11.14 -1.98
N ASP A 230 0.71 10.15 -1.34
CA ASP A 230 0.09 10.35 -0.02
C ASP A 230 1.12 10.91 0.99
N PRO A 231 0.91 12.07 1.61
CA PRO A 231 1.86 12.66 2.56
C PRO A 231 2.13 11.80 3.79
N LYS A 232 1.24 10.84 4.11
CA LYS A 232 1.37 9.95 5.27
C LYS A 232 2.50 8.92 5.14
N ILE A 233 3.15 8.82 3.98
CA ILE A 233 4.29 7.90 3.74
C ILE A 233 5.61 8.34 4.41
N THR A 234 5.61 9.48 5.11
CA THR A 234 6.77 9.98 5.88
C THR A 234 6.96 9.27 7.23
N ASP A 235 6.03 8.39 7.64
CA ASP A 235 6.13 7.59 8.85
C ASP A 235 6.94 6.31 8.60
N LEU A 236 8.01 6.08 9.39
CA LEU A 236 8.81 4.85 9.33
C LEU A 236 7.99 3.58 9.57
N ALA A 237 6.95 3.68 10.40
CA ALA A 237 6.02 2.61 10.72
C ALA A 237 4.89 2.45 9.71
N ARG A 238 4.89 3.23 8.62
CA ARG A 238 3.90 3.11 7.55
C ARG A 238 3.86 1.67 7.04
N VAL A 239 2.68 1.06 7.17
CA VAL A 239 2.42 -0.29 6.67
C VAL A 239 1.98 -0.24 5.22
N MET A 240 2.53 -1.13 4.40
CA MET A 240 2.27 -1.18 2.96
C MET A 240 1.63 -2.52 2.57
N ARG A 241 0.78 -2.51 1.54
CA ARG A 241 0.08 -3.71 1.05
C ARG A 241 1.08 -4.74 0.53
N VAL A 242 0.83 -6.00 0.87
CA VAL A 242 1.71 -7.12 0.52
C VAL A 242 1.21 -7.81 -0.77
N PRO A 243 2.07 -7.98 -1.79
CA PRO A 243 1.72 -8.73 -3.00
C PRO A 243 1.32 -10.19 -2.73
N GLY A 244 0.40 -10.71 -3.54
CA GLY A 244 -0.14 -12.07 -3.39
C GLY A 244 -1.40 -12.15 -2.53
N PHE A 245 -1.83 -11.04 -1.91
CA PHE A 245 -3.08 -10.94 -1.16
C PHE A 245 -4.07 -9.97 -1.84
N TYR A 246 -5.36 -10.16 -1.58
CA TYR A 246 -6.39 -9.26 -2.08
C TYR A 246 -6.54 -8.02 -1.20
N HIS A 247 -6.69 -6.86 -1.83
CA HIS A 247 -7.33 -5.68 -1.27
C HIS A 247 -8.83 -5.96 -1.16
N ARG A 248 -9.41 -5.82 0.04
CA ARG A 248 -10.76 -6.29 0.37
C ARG A 248 -11.79 -5.18 0.63
N LYS A 249 -11.42 -3.91 0.47
CA LYS A 249 -12.27 -2.75 0.79
C LYS A 249 -13.63 -2.75 0.11
N ASN A 250 -13.72 -3.27 -1.10
CA ASN A 250 -14.99 -3.57 -1.76
C ASN A 250 -15.10 -5.08 -1.94
N PRO A 251 -15.93 -5.80 -1.16
CA PRO A 251 -16.12 -7.24 -1.28
C PRO A 251 -16.56 -7.72 -2.66
N ALA A 252 -17.38 -6.94 -3.36
CA ALA A 252 -17.86 -7.24 -4.71
C ALA A 252 -16.79 -7.02 -5.80
N SER A 253 -15.70 -6.31 -5.47
CA SER A 253 -14.61 -6.05 -6.40
C SER A 253 -13.25 -6.11 -5.68
N PRO A 254 -12.84 -7.31 -5.23
CA PRO A 254 -11.55 -7.51 -4.59
C PRO A 254 -10.44 -7.38 -5.63
N TYR A 255 -9.31 -6.79 -5.22
CA TYR A 255 -8.21 -6.52 -6.13
C TYR A 255 -6.94 -7.24 -5.69
N LEU A 256 -6.39 -8.12 -6.52
CA LEU A 256 -5.16 -8.82 -6.19
C LEU A 256 -3.97 -7.86 -6.29
N VAL A 257 -3.26 -7.66 -5.18
CA VAL A 257 -2.05 -6.85 -5.14
C VAL A 257 -0.91 -7.64 -5.81
N CYS A 258 -0.28 -7.05 -6.82
CA CYS A 258 0.69 -7.74 -7.68
C CYS A 258 1.94 -6.89 -7.92
N VAL A 259 3.09 -7.55 -8.04
CA VAL A 259 4.34 -6.89 -8.46
C VAL A 259 4.37 -6.76 -9.98
N LYS A 260 4.48 -5.53 -10.49
CA LYS A 260 4.66 -5.23 -11.92
C LYS A 260 6.11 -5.21 -12.34
N ARG A 261 7.00 -4.79 -11.43
CA ARG A 261 8.44 -4.67 -11.69
C ARG A 261 9.21 -4.94 -10.41
N TRP A 262 10.31 -5.68 -10.52
CA TRP A 262 11.13 -6.08 -9.37
C TRP A 262 12.24 -5.09 -8.99
N GLY A 263 12.36 -3.98 -9.74
CA GLY A 263 13.45 -3.02 -9.60
C GLY A 263 14.82 -3.59 -9.97
N ARG A 264 15.86 -2.82 -9.67
CA ARG A 264 17.25 -3.17 -9.97
C ARG A 264 17.79 -4.32 -9.10
N LYS A 265 18.93 -4.90 -9.49
CA LYS A 265 19.58 -6.01 -8.77
C LYS A 265 20.20 -5.52 -7.45
N GLN A 266 21.03 -4.48 -7.52
CA GLN A 266 21.69 -3.88 -6.37
C GLN A 266 20.80 -2.79 -5.73
N PRO A 267 20.53 -2.76 -4.42
CA PRO A 267 19.80 -1.68 -3.76
C PRO A 267 20.49 -0.31 -3.90
N PHE A 268 19.72 0.79 -3.84
CA PHE A 268 20.22 2.17 -3.81
C PHE A 268 20.92 2.47 -2.48
N THR A 269 21.89 3.38 -2.48
CA THR A 269 22.14 4.18 -1.28
C THR A 269 21.18 5.36 -1.25
N GLN A 270 20.98 5.98 -0.08
CA GLN A 270 20.16 7.19 0.01
C GLN A 270 20.74 8.33 -0.84
N ALA A 271 22.06 8.49 -0.86
CA ALA A 271 22.75 9.48 -1.70
C ALA A 271 22.56 9.21 -3.21
N GLU A 272 22.69 7.96 -3.65
CA GLU A 272 22.37 7.57 -5.04
C GLU A 272 20.92 7.89 -5.40
N LEU A 273 19.97 7.62 -4.49
CA LEU A 273 18.56 7.90 -4.72
C LEU A 273 18.31 9.40 -4.89
N ILE A 274 18.84 10.22 -3.99
CA ILE A 274 18.73 11.69 -4.02
C ILE A 274 19.24 12.22 -5.37
N ARG A 275 20.45 11.82 -5.79
CA ARG A 275 21.02 12.23 -7.07
C ARG A 275 20.21 11.75 -8.26
N SER A 276 19.87 10.45 -8.30
CA SER A 276 19.17 9.85 -9.44
C SER A 276 17.77 10.44 -9.71
N LEU A 277 17.15 10.99 -8.66
CA LEU A 277 15.84 11.63 -8.75
C LEU A 277 15.89 13.15 -8.66
N ALA A 278 17.09 13.76 -8.54
CA ALA A 278 17.25 15.19 -8.26
C ALA A 278 16.27 15.66 -7.16
N LEU A 279 16.38 15.06 -5.97
CA LEU A 279 15.52 15.39 -4.84
C LEU A 279 16.03 16.66 -4.14
N SER A 280 15.16 17.66 -4.00
CA SER A 280 15.34 18.78 -3.08
C SER A 280 14.74 18.39 -1.72
N LEU A 281 15.57 18.35 -0.68
CA LEU A 281 15.24 17.86 0.66
C LEU A 281 14.62 18.96 1.51
#